data_AF-A0A293M1J3-F1
#
_entry.id   AF-A0A293M1J3-F1
#
_cell.length_a   1.000
_cell.length_b   1.000
_cell.length_c   1.000
_cell.angle_alpha   90.00
_cell.angle_beta   90.00
_cell.angle_gamma   90.00
#
_symmetry.space_group_name_H-M   'P 1'
#
loop_
_entity.id
_entity.type
_entity.pdbx_description
1 polymer ?
#
loop_
_entity_poly.entity_id
_entity_poly.type
_entity_poly.pdbx_seq_one_letter_code
_entity_poly.pdbx_strand_id
1 'polypeptide(L)'
;MKGSDVFLNTTPKELSAFENFLRKGELYDVVLDGLNVAMHGRGTVKERAMLVVLDGLNVAMHGRGTVKERAMLLLKAVDHYATVERKRVLVIGRKHMAWWPKKIMTTIRSMATCYFTEDMSEDDPFLLCAAVASGKQTVVVSRDLLRNHKFKLVSVGLNSIFQKWQRSRQEVLTWHHGEMSVLKPPEHRLTAHGSDTEGWHIPYDNGVELQPYEIPNTWLCIRMKVDIERKLSHSTDR
;
A
#
# COMPACT_ATOMS: atom_id res chain seq x y z
N MET A 1 -12.31 10.96 -26.50
CA MET A 1 -13.12 10.10 -25.61
C MET A 1 -13.00 10.64 -24.19
N LYS A 2 -14.11 11.02 -23.55
CA LYS A 2 -14.14 11.59 -22.19
C LYS A 2 -13.85 10.49 -21.17
N GLY A 3 -12.88 10.70 -20.27
CA GLY A 3 -12.63 9.85 -19.11
C GLY A 3 -13.68 10.08 -18.02
N SER A 4 -14.91 9.63 -18.24
CA SER A 4 -16.09 10.20 -17.57
C SER A 4 -16.59 9.51 -16.29
N ASP A 5 -15.97 8.46 -15.78
CA ASP A 5 -16.23 8.03 -14.40
C ASP A 5 -15.08 7.15 -13.88
N VAL A 6 -14.59 7.41 -12.67
CA VAL A 6 -13.61 6.51 -12.01
C VAL A 6 -14.36 5.40 -11.24
N PHE A 7 -15.66 5.60 -11.00
CA PHE A 7 -16.58 4.74 -10.28
C PHE A 7 -17.45 3.89 -11.22
N LEU A 8 -16.95 3.50 -12.40
CA LEU A 8 -17.74 2.87 -13.49
C LEU A 8 -18.63 1.68 -13.07
N ASN A 9 -18.28 0.99 -11.98
CA ASN A 9 -19.04 -0.15 -11.45
C ASN A 9 -19.63 0.09 -10.05
N THR A 10 -19.55 1.31 -9.54
CA THR A 10 -20.03 1.72 -8.22
C THR A 10 -21.33 2.51 -8.39
N THR A 11 -22.36 2.16 -7.62
CA THR A 11 -23.62 2.91 -7.69
C THR A 11 -23.50 4.26 -6.97
N PRO A 12 -24.20 5.33 -7.42
CA PRO A 12 -24.21 6.61 -6.70
C PRO A 12 -24.65 6.49 -5.24
N LYS A 13 -25.56 5.54 -4.95
CA LYS A 13 -26.03 5.24 -3.60
C LYS A 13 -24.92 4.64 -2.72
N GLU A 14 -24.15 3.70 -3.26
CA GLU A 14 -23.00 3.11 -2.56
C GLU A 14 -21.93 4.18 -2.28
N LEU A 15 -21.61 5.01 -3.26
CA LEU A 15 -20.66 6.10 -3.10
C LEU A 15 -21.13 7.08 -2.02
N SER A 16 -22.40 7.50 -2.07
CA SER A 16 -22.96 8.40 -1.05
C SER A 16 -22.98 7.77 0.35
N ALA A 17 -23.26 6.47 0.46
CA ALA A 17 -23.18 5.75 1.73
C ALA A 17 -21.75 5.74 2.28
N PHE A 18 -20.75 5.54 1.42
CA PHE A 18 -19.35 5.56 1.80
C PHE A 18 -18.87 6.96 2.22
N GLU A 19 -19.22 8.00 1.47
CA GLU A 19 -18.91 9.38 1.86
C GLU A 19 -19.54 9.75 3.21
N ASN A 20 -20.79 9.34 3.45
CA ASN A 20 -21.46 9.52 4.73
C ASN A 20 -20.74 8.76 5.85
N PHE A 21 -20.25 7.56 5.57
CA PHE A 21 -19.42 6.80 6.51
C PHE A 21 -18.13 7.56 6.84
N LEU A 22 -17.39 8.05 5.85
CA LEU A 22 -16.15 8.80 6.08
C LEU A 22 -16.38 10.11 6.86
N ARG A 23 -17.48 10.84 6.57
CA ARG A 23 -17.81 12.08 7.29
C ARG A 23 -18.15 11.86 8.77
N LYS A 24 -18.73 10.71 9.10
CA LYS A 24 -19.14 10.35 10.48
C LYS A 24 -18.07 9.56 11.23
N GLY A 25 -17.14 8.96 10.50
CA GLY A 25 -16.10 8.10 11.02
C GLY A 25 -14.96 8.87 11.65
N GLU A 26 -14.03 8.10 12.21
CA GLU A 26 -12.76 8.63 12.74
C GLU A 26 -11.74 8.81 11.62
N LEU A 27 -10.64 9.50 11.92
CA LEU A 27 -9.47 9.51 11.06
C LEU A 27 -8.72 8.19 11.21
N TYR A 28 -8.30 7.60 10.09
CA TYR A 28 -7.53 6.35 10.09
C TYR A 28 -6.06 6.59 9.77
N ASP A 29 -5.18 5.92 10.50
CA ASP A 29 -3.74 5.99 10.23
C ASP A 29 -3.37 5.03 9.10
N VAL A 30 -4.13 3.94 8.93
CA VAL A 30 -3.94 2.91 7.89
C VAL A 30 -5.25 2.56 7.22
N VAL A 31 -5.26 2.54 5.88
CA VAL A 31 -6.33 1.97 5.06
C VAL A 31 -5.82 0.68 4.41
N LEU A 32 -6.38 -0.46 4.81
CA LEU A 32 -6.07 -1.77 4.26
C LEU A 32 -7.00 -2.11 3.09
N ASP A 33 -6.42 -2.48 1.96
CA ASP A 33 -7.12 -3.18 0.88
C ASP A 33 -7.32 -4.64 1.27
N GLY A 34 -8.45 -4.92 1.91
CA GLY A 34 -8.71 -6.18 2.61
C GLY A 34 -8.66 -7.39 1.70
N LEU A 35 -9.13 -7.28 0.45
CA LEU A 35 -9.08 -8.40 -0.50
C LEU A 35 -7.68 -8.57 -1.07
N ASN A 36 -6.97 -7.49 -1.43
CA ASN A 36 -5.60 -7.58 -1.92
C ASN A 36 -4.65 -8.16 -0.87
N VAL A 37 -4.77 -7.71 0.38
CA VAL A 37 -4.01 -8.24 1.52
C VAL A 37 -4.31 -9.72 1.75
N ALA A 38 -5.57 -10.14 1.63
CA ALA A 38 -5.94 -11.53 1.82
C ALA A 38 -5.54 -12.43 0.64
N MET A 39 -5.45 -11.86 -0.56
CA MET A 39 -5.13 -12.56 -1.81
C MET A 39 -3.63 -12.45 -2.10
N HIS A 40 -2.83 -13.16 -1.30
CA HIS A 40 -1.39 -13.26 -1.54
C HIS A 40 -1.08 -13.87 -2.91
N GLY A 41 -0.63 -13.01 -3.82
CA GLY A 41 0.21 -13.35 -4.98
C GLY A 41 -0.44 -14.22 -6.05
N ARG A 42 -0.74 -13.59 -7.19
CA ARG A 42 -0.54 -14.21 -8.52
C ARG A 42 0.96 -14.47 -8.81
N GLY A 43 1.74 -14.80 -7.79
CA GLY A 43 3.17 -15.11 -7.90
C GLY A 43 3.40 -16.48 -8.51
N THR A 44 4.65 -16.74 -8.85
CA THR A 44 5.10 -18.02 -9.44
C THR A 44 4.76 -19.19 -8.52
N VAL A 45 4.68 -20.40 -9.06
CA VAL A 45 4.41 -21.63 -8.30
C VAL A 45 5.35 -21.76 -7.08
N LYS A 46 6.57 -21.23 -7.17
CA LYS A 46 7.59 -21.24 -6.12
C LYS A 46 7.26 -20.30 -4.94
N GLU A 47 6.70 -19.12 -5.21
CA GLU A 47 6.24 -18.18 -4.16
C GLU A 47 4.97 -18.69 -3.47
N ARG A 48 4.11 -19.40 -4.19
CA ARG A 48 2.89 -20.04 -3.66
C ARG A 48 3.20 -21.24 -2.76
N ALA A 49 4.25 -22.00 -3.08
CA ALA A 49 4.73 -23.10 -2.26
C ALA A 49 5.38 -22.64 -0.93
N MET A 50 5.62 -21.35 -0.73
CA MET A 50 6.32 -20.83 0.46
C MET A 50 5.36 -20.37 1.57
N LEU A 51 4.05 -20.31 1.29
CA LEU A 51 2.99 -20.03 2.27
C LEU A 51 2.56 -21.30 3.05
N VAL A 52 3.32 -22.39 2.88
CA VAL A 52 3.05 -23.77 3.36
C VAL A 52 3.10 -23.95 4.89
N VAL A 53 3.34 -22.90 5.68
CA VAL A 53 3.54 -23.05 7.13
C VAL A 53 2.27 -22.80 7.97
N LEU A 54 1.13 -22.41 7.36
CA LEU A 54 -0.07 -22.04 8.16
C LEU A 54 -1.04 -23.19 8.48
N ASP A 55 -1.02 -24.30 7.76
CA ASP A 55 -1.66 -25.57 8.16
C ASP A 55 -1.19 -26.62 7.15
N GLY A 56 -0.51 -27.68 7.59
CA GLY A 56 0.02 -28.71 6.70
C GLY A 56 -1.07 -29.32 5.82
N LEU A 57 -0.75 -29.50 4.53
CA LEU A 57 -1.61 -30.08 3.47
C LEU A 57 -2.87 -29.26 3.13
N ASN A 58 -2.86 -28.52 2.01
CA ASN A 58 -3.95 -28.52 1.00
C ASN A 58 -3.86 -27.45 -0.11
N VAL A 59 -2.89 -26.52 -0.08
CA VAL A 59 -2.84 -25.44 -1.10
C VAL A 59 -2.34 -25.91 -2.48
N ALA A 60 -1.66 -27.06 -2.56
CA ALA A 60 -1.07 -27.57 -3.80
C ALA A 60 -2.08 -27.88 -4.92
N MET A 61 -3.37 -28.05 -4.59
CA MET A 61 -4.38 -28.56 -5.52
C MET A 61 -5.24 -27.48 -6.19
N HIS A 62 -5.35 -26.25 -5.66
CA HIS A 62 -6.39 -25.30 -6.11
C HIS A 62 -5.93 -23.88 -6.44
N GLY A 63 -4.63 -23.54 -6.34
CA GLY A 63 -4.09 -22.25 -6.78
C GLY A 63 -4.70 -20.99 -6.11
N ARG A 64 -5.56 -21.18 -5.11
CA ARG A 64 -6.29 -20.17 -4.34
C ARG A 64 -6.35 -20.70 -2.91
N GLY A 65 -5.68 -20.03 -1.98
CA GLY A 65 -5.77 -20.38 -0.55
C GLY A 65 -7.23 -20.37 -0.07
N THR A 66 -7.53 -21.17 0.94
CA THR A 66 -8.89 -21.32 1.49
C THR A 66 -9.42 -19.98 2.01
N VAL A 67 -10.75 -19.84 2.11
CA VAL A 67 -11.37 -18.65 2.70
C VAL A 67 -10.90 -18.42 4.14
N LYS A 68 -10.58 -19.50 4.87
CA LYS A 68 -9.98 -19.44 6.21
C LYS A 68 -8.57 -18.86 6.18
N GLU A 69 -7.71 -19.33 5.28
CA GLU A 69 -6.35 -18.78 5.12
C GLU A 69 -6.37 -17.29 4.76
N ARG A 70 -7.24 -16.89 3.83
CA ARG A 70 -7.43 -15.48 3.45
C ARG A 70 -7.81 -14.61 4.64
N ALA A 71 -8.77 -15.08 5.44
CA ALA A 71 -9.18 -14.39 6.65
C ALA A 71 -8.04 -14.32 7.68
N MET A 72 -7.22 -15.37 7.81
CA MET A 72 -6.05 -15.38 8.70
C MET A 72 -4.96 -14.40 8.24
N LEU A 73 -4.70 -14.29 6.94
CA LEU A 73 -3.75 -13.32 6.39
C LEU A 73 -4.21 -11.88 6.67
N LEU A 74 -5.49 -11.60 6.45
CA LEU A 74 -6.07 -10.31 6.80
C LEU A 74 -5.99 -10.04 8.30
N LEU A 75 -6.30 -11.04 9.15
CA LEU A 75 -6.19 -10.91 10.61
C LEU A 75 -4.77 -10.54 11.04
N LYS A 76 -3.75 -11.23 10.51
CA LYS A 76 -2.34 -10.94 10.82
C LYS A 76 -1.93 -9.52 10.42
N ALA A 77 -2.39 -9.04 9.26
CA ALA A 77 -2.15 -7.66 8.83
C ALA A 77 -2.82 -6.65 9.76
N VAL A 78 -4.09 -6.88 10.11
CA VAL A 78 -4.85 -6.02 11.02
C VAL A 78 -4.21 -6.00 12.40
N ASP A 79 -3.86 -7.17 12.95
CA ASP A 79 -3.20 -7.30 14.24
C ASP A 79 -1.88 -6.51 14.27
N HIS A 80 -1.02 -6.68 13.26
CA HIS A 80 0.23 -5.93 13.18
C HIS A 80 0.02 -4.41 13.26
N TYR A 81 -0.87 -3.84 12.44
CA TYR A 81 -1.07 -2.38 12.48
C TYR A 81 -1.79 -1.94 13.75
N ALA A 82 -2.79 -2.68 14.22
CA ALA A 82 -3.60 -2.27 15.37
C ALA A 82 -2.90 -2.46 16.72
N THR A 83 -2.17 -3.57 16.90
CA THR A 83 -1.60 -3.95 18.21
C THR A 83 -0.11 -3.66 18.29
N VAL A 84 0.66 -3.97 17.24
CA VAL A 84 2.11 -3.74 17.21
C VAL A 84 2.43 -2.28 16.90
N GLU A 85 1.86 -1.73 15.82
CA GLU A 85 2.09 -0.33 15.45
C GLU A 85 1.14 0.67 16.13
N ARG A 86 0.11 0.17 16.83
CA ARG A 86 -0.88 0.98 17.55
C ARG A 86 -1.58 2.04 16.69
N LYS A 87 -1.88 1.67 15.44
CA LYS A 87 -2.55 2.53 14.46
C LYS A 87 -4.04 2.26 14.40
N ARG A 88 -4.84 3.29 14.07
CA ARG A 88 -6.27 3.13 13.75
C ARG A 88 -6.40 2.58 12.33
N VAL A 89 -7.01 1.41 12.21
CA VAL A 89 -7.09 0.66 10.96
C VAL A 89 -8.50 0.73 10.38
N LEU A 90 -8.59 1.11 9.11
CA LEU A 90 -9.77 0.89 8.27
C LEU A 90 -9.49 -0.23 7.27
N VAL A 91 -10.28 -1.28 7.31
CA VAL A 91 -10.29 -2.32 6.28
C VAL A 91 -11.38 -1.99 5.27
N ILE A 92 -11.00 -1.74 4.02
CA ILE A 92 -11.93 -1.69 2.89
C ILE A 92 -11.89 -3.06 2.22
N GLY A 93 -13.04 -3.73 2.20
CA GLY A 93 -13.17 -5.05 1.59
C GLY A 93 -14.42 -5.16 0.75
N ARG A 94 -14.75 -6.39 0.37
CA ARG A 94 -15.93 -6.73 -0.42
C ARG A 94 -17.01 -7.40 0.43
N LYS A 95 -18.27 -7.26 0.06
CA LYS A 95 -19.40 -7.86 0.80
C LYS A 95 -19.27 -9.37 0.98
N HIS A 96 -18.72 -10.11 0.01
CA HIS A 96 -18.52 -11.55 0.20
C HIS A 96 -17.56 -11.88 1.35
N MET A 97 -16.69 -10.95 1.77
CA MET A 97 -15.84 -11.11 2.95
C MET A 97 -16.64 -11.16 4.25
N ALA A 98 -17.88 -10.65 4.27
CA ALA A 98 -18.77 -10.76 5.42
C ALA A 98 -19.15 -12.23 5.73
N TRP A 99 -19.07 -13.12 4.73
CA TRP A 99 -19.32 -14.57 4.88
C TRP A 99 -18.06 -15.38 5.22
N TRP A 100 -16.91 -14.74 5.40
CA TRP A 100 -15.69 -15.39 5.89
C TRP A 100 -15.87 -15.88 7.34
N PRO A 101 -14.95 -16.74 7.87
CA PRO A 101 -15.17 -17.42 9.13
C PRO A 101 -15.45 -16.45 10.27
N LYS A 102 -16.64 -16.58 10.86
CA LYS A 102 -17.20 -15.60 11.81
C LYS A 102 -16.25 -15.28 12.95
N LYS A 103 -15.60 -16.29 13.53
CA LYS A 103 -14.65 -16.11 14.64
C LYS A 103 -13.51 -15.16 14.27
N ILE A 104 -12.88 -15.38 13.11
CA ILE A 104 -11.76 -14.56 12.61
C ILE A 104 -12.24 -13.14 12.30
N MET A 105 -13.36 -13.01 11.58
CA MET A 105 -13.89 -11.69 11.21
C MET A 105 -14.37 -10.87 12.41
N THR A 106 -14.85 -11.53 13.47
CA THR A 106 -15.18 -10.85 14.73
C THR A 106 -13.92 -10.32 15.41
N THR A 107 -12.82 -11.08 15.43
CA THR A 107 -11.53 -10.59 15.94
C THR A 107 -10.99 -9.42 15.12
N ILE A 108 -11.11 -9.46 13.80
CA ILE A 108 -10.73 -8.33 12.94
C ILE A 108 -11.55 -7.08 13.30
N ARG A 109 -12.88 -7.22 13.42
CA ARG A 109 -13.79 -6.11 13.75
C ARG A 109 -13.60 -5.53 15.15
N SER A 110 -12.98 -6.27 16.08
CA SER A 110 -12.63 -5.71 17.39
C SER A 110 -11.36 -4.86 17.39
N MET A 111 -10.55 -4.93 16.31
CA MET A 111 -9.28 -4.22 16.19
C MET A 111 -9.28 -3.15 15.08
N ALA A 112 -10.21 -3.25 14.13
CA ALA A 112 -10.30 -2.36 12.99
C ALA A 112 -11.75 -2.02 12.63
N THR A 113 -11.96 -0.83 12.07
CA THR A 113 -13.21 -0.54 11.37
C THR A 113 -13.22 -1.26 10.03
N CYS A 114 -14.33 -1.92 9.68
CA CYS A 114 -14.48 -2.60 8.39
C CYS A 114 -15.60 -1.94 7.59
N TYR A 115 -15.30 -1.57 6.33
CA TYR A 115 -16.29 -1.14 5.35
C TYR A 115 -16.27 -2.09 4.15
N PHE A 116 -17.43 -2.63 3.78
CA PHE A 116 -17.54 -3.60 2.68
C PHE A 116 -18.31 -3.00 1.50
N THR A 117 -17.63 -2.84 0.37
CA THR A 117 -18.20 -2.43 -0.93
C THR A 117 -18.87 -3.61 -1.63
N GLU A 118 -19.72 -3.34 -2.62
CA GLU A 118 -20.28 -4.38 -3.49
C GLU A 118 -19.14 -5.16 -4.17
N ASP A 119 -19.35 -6.44 -4.42
CA ASP A 119 -18.33 -7.33 -4.99
C ASP A 119 -17.90 -6.94 -6.42
N MET A 120 -18.70 -6.12 -7.11
CA MET A 120 -18.45 -5.66 -8.48
C MET A 120 -17.86 -4.25 -8.57
N SER A 121 -17.84 -3.49 -7.47
CA SER A 121 -17.35 -2.10 -7.45
C SER A 121 -15.86 -2.00 -7.78
N GLU A 122 -15.36 -0.83 -8.14
CA GLU A 122 -13.91 -0.62 -8.26
C GLU A 122 -13.33 -0.30 -6.88
N ASP A 123 -12.25 -0.97 -6.45
CA ASP A 123 -11.69 -0.80 -5.09
C ASP A 123 -10.86 0.49 -4.93
N ASP A 124 -10.06 0.80 -5.95
CA ASP A 124 -9.10 1.90 -5.88
C ASP A 124 -9.71 3.24 -5.45
N PRO A 125 -10.88 3.67 -5.97
CA PRO A 125 -11.47 4.95 -5.57
C PRO A 125 -11.83 5.01 -4.08
N PHE A 126 -12.31 3.92 -3.49
CA PHE A 126 -12.66 3.89 -2.06
C PHE A 126 -11.41 3.99 -1.18
N LEU A 127 -10.34 3.28 -1.55
CA LEU A 127 -9.05 3.34 -0.86
C LEU A 127 -8.47 4.76 -0.87
N LEU A 128 -8.48 5.42 -2.03
CA LEU A 128 -7.99 6.79 -2.15
C LEU A 128 -8.86 7.78 -1.38
N CYS A 129 -10.18 7.69 -1.51
CA CYS A 129 -11.10 8.56 -0.79
C CYS A 129 -10.92 8.43 0.72
N ALA A 130 -10.79 7.21 1.25
CA ALA A 130 -10.52 7.00 2.67
C ALA A 130 -9.18 7.59 3.11
N ALA A 131 -8.12 7.39 2.34
CA ALA A 131 -6.80 7.91 2.66
C ALA A 131 -6.79 9.45 2.68
N VAL A 132 -7.39 10.08 1.67
CA VAL A 132 -7.48 11.54 1.58
C VAL A 132 -8.35 12.11 2.71
N ALA A 133 -9.49 11.47 3.01
CA ALA A 133 -10.37 11.91 4.10
C ALA A 133 -9.74 11.76 5.48
N SER A 134 -8.90 10.74 5.68
CA SER A 134 -8.22 10.46 6.95
C SER A 134 -7.01 11.38 7.20
N GLY A 135 -6.45 11.96 6.15
CA GLY A 135 -5.47 13.04 6.23
C GLY A 135 -4.10 12.70 5.65
N LYS A 136 -3.21 13.70 5.65
CA LYS A 136 -1.93 13.66 4.93
C LYS A 136 -0.94 12.58 5.38
N GLN A 137 -1.12 12.02 6.58
CA GLN A 137 -0.22 11.02 7.16
C GLN A 137 -0.70 9.58 6.93
N THR A 138 -1.95 9.40 6.51
CA THR A 138 -2.55 8.07 6.30
C THR A 138 -1.81 7.31 5.22
N VAL A 139 -1.53 6.03 5.50
CA VAL A 139 -0.94 5.09 4.54
C VAL A 139 -2.01 4.15 3.98
N VAL A 140 -1.83 3.73 2.73
CA VAL A 140 -2.66 2.72 2.07
C VAL A 140 -1.85 1.45 1.90
N VAL A 141 -2.38 0.33 2.37
CA VAL A 141 -1.73 -0.97 2.24
C VAL A 141 -2.42 -1.75 1.14
N SER A 142 -1.75 -1.85 -0.01
CA SER A 142 -2.18 -2.63 -1.16
C SER A 142 -0.97 -2.92 -2.05
N ARG A 143 -0.93 -4.06 -2.73
CA ARG A 143 0.04 -4.35 -3.80
C ARG A 143 -0.39 -3.82 -5.15
N ASP A 144 -1.67 -3.48 -5.32
CA ASP A 144 -2.27 -3.26 -6.64
C ASP A 144 -3.06 -1.95 -6.72
N LEU A 145 -2.59 -0.92 -6.02
CA LEU A 145 -3.26 0.38 -6.01
C LEU A 145 -3.18 1.06 -7.38
N LEU A 146 -4.35 1.27 -8.01
CA LEU A 146 -4.55 1.98 -9.28
C LEU A 146 -3.80 1.40 -10.50
N ARG A 147 -3.41 0.11 -10.49
CA ARG A 147 -2.67 -0.50 -11.63
C ARG A 147 -3.40 -0.36 -12.96
N ASN A 148 -4.73 -0.53 -12.98
CA ASN A 148 -5.55 -0.42 -14.19
C ASN A 148 -6.09 1.00 -14.45
N HIS A 149 -5.87 1.91 -13.51
CA HIS A 149 -6.47 3.25 -13.48
C HIS A 149 -5.44 4.36 -13.75
N LYS A 150 -4.15 4.03 -13.87
CA LYS A 150 -3.06 4.98 -14.21
C LYS A 150 -3.37 5.80 -15.47
N PHE A 151 -4.05 5.19 -16.44
CA PHE A 151 -4.46 5.85 -17.69
C PHE A 151 -5.66 6.79 -17.54
N LYS A 152 -6.44 6.69 -16.45
CA LYS A 152 -7.59 7.58 -16.19
C LYS A 152 -7.16 8.90 -15.52
N LEU A 153 -5.94 8.99 -15.01
CA LEU A 153 -5.31 10.24 -14.55
C LEU A 153 -4.78 11.02 -15.77
N VAL A 154 -5.69 11.41 -16.67
CA VAL A 154 -5.36 11.98 -18.00
C VAL A 154 -4.89 13.44 -17.90
N SER A 155 -5.10 14.13 -16.77
CA SER A 155 -4.64 15.51 -16.62
C SER A 155 -3.12 15.59 -16.45
N VAL A 156 -2.49 16.45 -17.26
CA VAL A 156 -1.06 16.75 -17.18
C VAL A 156 -0.72 17.19 -15.76
N GLY A 157 0.21 16.48 -15.11
CA GLY A 157 0.66 16.76 -13.74
C GLY A 157 -0.03 15.94 -12.63
N LEU A 158 -1.27 15.50 -12.78
CA LEU A 158 -1.93 14.71 -11.74
C LEU A 158 -1.30 13.32 -11.57
N ASN A 159 -0.86 12.71 -12.68
CA ASN A 159 -0.16 11.44 -12.64
C ASN A 159 1.16 11.54 -11.85
N SER A 160 1.94 12.62 -12.02
CA SER A 160 3.20 12.80 -11.30
C SER A 160 2.99 13.11 -9.82
N ILE A 161 1.94 13.87 -9.48
CA ILE A 161 1.53 14.08 -8.08
C ILE A 161 1.08 12.77 -7.45
N PHE A 162 0.26 11.99 -8.15
CA PHE A 162 -0.22 10.70 -7.67
C PHE A 162 0.94 9.72 -7.43
N GLN A 163 1.87 9.59 -8.38
CA GLN A 163 3.05 8.73 -8.20
C GLN A 163 3.91 9.16 -6.99
N LYS A 164 4.09 10.47 -6.78
CA LYS A 164 4.78 10.98 -5.58
C LYS A 164 4.04 10.60 -4.31
N TRP A 165 2.72 10.80 -4.28
CA TRP A 165 1.87 10.40 -3.16
C TRP A 165 1.98 8.89 -2.90
N GLN A 166 1.82 8.08 -3.95
CA GLN A 166 1.89 6.62 -3.93
C GLN A 166 3.22 6.14 -3.32
N ARG A 167 4.37 6.63 -3.79
CA ARG A 167 5.68 6.27 -3.24
C ARG A 167 5.89 6.67 -1.77
N SER A 168 5.16 7.67 -1.29
CA SER A 168 5.27 8.18 0.08
C SER A 168 4.23 7.61 1.05
N ARG A 169 3.17 6.98 0.54
CA ARG A 169 1.99 6.58 1.33
C ARG A 169 1.52 5.15 1.08
N GLN A 170 2.00 4.48 0.04
CA GLN A 170 1.67 3.08 -0.20
C GLN A 170 2.64 2.19 0.57
N GLU A 171 2.10 1.33 1.42
CA GLU A 171 2.83 0.25 2.07
C GLU A 171 2.46 -1.08 1.40
N VAL A 172 3.43 -1.98 1.27
CA VAL A 172 3.22 -3.29 0.63
C VAL A 172 3.54 -4.40 1.61
N LEU A 173 2.57 -5.27 1.87
CA LEU A 173 2.80 -6.48 2.66
C LEU A 173 3.41 -7.57 1.80
N THR A 174 4.57 -8.08 2.20
CA THR A 174 5.20 -9.26 1.62
C THR A 174 5.25 -10.40 2.62
N TRP A 175 5.27 -11.63 2.10
CA TRP A 175 5.18 -12.84 2.92
C TRP A 175 6.24 -13.81 2.47
N HIS A 176 7.13 -14.15 3.39
CA HIS A 176 8.26 -15.02 3.14
C HIS A 176 8.29 -16.09 4.24
N HIS A 177 8.23 -17.37 3.86
CA HIS A 177 8.25 -18.50 4.79
C HIS A 177 7.18 -18.41 5.91
N GLY A 178 6.01 -17.82 5.63
CA GLY A 178 4.92 -17.64 6.61
C GLY A 178 5.06 -16.41 7.52
N GLU A 179 6.17 -15.69 7.43
CA GLU A 179 6.41 -14.42 8.11
C GLU A 179 5.94 -13.25 7.22
N MET A 180 5.28 -12.28 7.85
CA MET A 180 4.83 -11.06 7.19
C MET A 180 5.87 -9.97 7.40
N SER A 181 6.25 -9.29 6.31
CA SER A 181 7.02 -8.06 6.36
C SER A 181 6.30 -6.94 5.64
N VAL A 182 6.58 -5.71 6.06
CA VAL A 182 6.01 -4.49 5.49
C VAL A 182 7.10 -3.75 4.76
N LEU A 183 6.95 -3.59 3.44
CA LEU A 183 7.75 -2.63 2.68
C LEU A 183 7.16 -1.24 2.91
N LYS A 184 7.84 -0.45 3.74
CA LYS A 184 7.46 0.92 4.05
C LYS A 184 8.02 1.90 3.01
N PRO A 185 7.33 3.03 2.76
CA PRO A 185 7.90 4.15 2.05
C PRO A 185 9.26 4.56 2.62
N PRO A 186 10.23 4.95 1.77
CA PRO A 186 11.50 5.46 2.27
C PRO A 186 11.30 6.74 3.07
N GLU A 187 12.05 6.88 4.17
CA GLU A 187 12.07 8.09 4.98
C GLU A 187 12.85 9.24 4.32
N HIS A 188 13.73 8.92 3.36
CA HIS A 188 14.53 9.90 2.65
C HIS A 188 13.74 10.56 1.50
N ARG A 189 14.10 11.81 1.20
CA ARG A 189 13.43 12.61 0.17
C ARG A 189 13.73 12.09 -1.23
N LEU A 190 12.72 11.57 -1.92
CA LEU A 190 12.79 11.00 -3.29
C LEU A 190 12.82 12.04 -4.43
N THR A 191 12.99 13.31 -4.12
CA THR A 191 13.03 14.40 -5.12
C THR A 191 14.39 15.06 -5.07
N ALA A 192 14.75 15.78 -6.14
CA ALA A 192 15.95 16.60 -6.13
C ALA A 192 15.97 17.49 -4.87
N HIS A 193 17.07 17.43 -4.13
CA HIS A 193 17.24 18.17 -2.89
C HIS A 193 18.71 18.42 -2.62
N GLY A 194 19.00 19.45 -1.83
CA GLY A 194 20.35 19.85 -1.50
C GLY A 194 20.47 21.36 -1.39
N SER A 195 21.71 21.79 -1.24
CA SER A 195 22.11 23.19 -1.23
C SER A 195 23.50 23.31 -1.83
N ASP A 196 23.94 24.54 -2.08
CA ASP A 196 25.29 24.80 -2.56
C ASP A 196 26.36 24.43 -1.51
N THR A 197 25.98 24.34 -0.23
CA THR A 197 26.87 23.97 0.88
C THR A 197 26.90 22.47 1.18
N GLU A 198 25.81 21.74 0.96
CA GLU A 198 25.72 20.30 1.26
C GLU A 198 25.87 19.42 0.02
N GLY A 199 25.83 20.06 -1.15
CA GLY A 199 25.70 19.41 -2.44
C GLY A 199 24.25 19.08 -2.80
N TRP A 200 24.07 18.79 -4.08
CA TRP A 200 22.79 18.45 -4.68
C TRP A 200 22.71 16.93 -4.93
N HIS A 201 21.60 16.33 -4.51
CA HIS A 201 21.25 14.94 -4.79
C HIS A 201 20.05 14.91 -5.74
N ILE A 202 20.25 14.39 -6.94
CA ILE A 202 19.24 14.36 -8.01
C ILE A 202 18.99 12.90 -8.40
N PRO A 203 17.79 12.35 -8.17
CA PRO A 203 17.47 11.00 -8.63
C PRO A 203 17.36 11.01 -10.16
N TYR A 204 17.89 9.98 -10.81
CA TYR A 204 17.81 9.84 -12.27
C TYR A 204 17.37 8.44 -12.65
N ASP A 205 16.72 8.34 -13.81
CA ASP A 205 16.28 7.08 -14.40
C ASP A 205 17.44 6.41 -15.14
N ASN A 206 17.70 5.13 -14.84
CA ASN A 206 18.72 4.32 -15.49
C ASN A 206 18.16 3.44 -16.62
N GLY A 207 16.89 3.64 -16.99
CA GLY A 207 16.18 2.88 -18.02
C GLY A 207 15.55 1.57 -17.50
N VAL A 208 15.66 1.28 -16.20
CA VAL A 208 15.00 0.12 -15.58
C VAL A 208 13.58 0.52 -15.17
N GLU A 209 12.58 -0.18 -15.72
CA GLU A 209 11.19 0.02 -15.32
C GLU A 209 10.98 -0.47 -13.88
N LEU A 210 10.79 0.48 -12.97
CA LEU A 210 10.48 0.21 -11.57
C LEU A 210 8.98 -0.08 -11.39
N GLN A 211 8.66 -1.04 -10.53
CA GLN A 211 7.30 -1.21 -10.04
C GLN A 211 6.81 0.08 -9.34
N PRO A 212 5.48 0.33 -9.25
CA PRO A 212 4.95 1.58 -8.68
C PRO A 212 5.43 1.88 -7.24
N TYR A 213 5.73 0.84 -6.47
CA TYR A 213 6.22 0.91 -5.09
C TYR A 213 7.75 0.84 -4.97
N GLU A 214 8.47 0.60 -6.08
CA GLU A 214 9.93 0.61 -6.09
C GLU A 214 10.44 2.04 -6.25
N ILE A 215 11.60 2.29 -5.63
CA ILE A 215 12.22 3.61 -5.55
C ILE A 215 13.49 3.64 -6.39
N PRO A 216 13.83 4.78 -7.02
CA PRO A 216 15.10 4.91 -7.73
C PRO A 216 16.28 4.66 -6.79
N ASN A 217 17.15 3.71 -7.15
CA ASN A 217 18.39 3.45 -6.45
C ASN A 217 19.58 4.24 -7.03
N THR A 218 19.36 4.98 -8.12
CA THR A 218 20.36 5.78 -8.82
C THR A 218 20.22 7.27 -8.54
N TRP A 219 21.33 7.86 -8.06
CA TRP A 219 21.40 9.26 -7.64
C TRP A 219 22.65 9.93 -8.19
N LEU A 220 22.47 11.13 -8.76
CA LEU A 220 23.56 12.02 -9.10
C LEU A 220 23.86 12.89 -7.88
N CYS A 221 25.10 12.85 -7.41
CA CYS A 221 25.59 13.67 -6.31
C CYS A 221 26.53 14.73 -6.85
N ILE A 222 26.18 16.01 -6.68
CA ILE A 222 26.97 17.17 -7.10
C ILE A 222 27.46 17.87 -5.83
N ARG A 223 28.77 17.98 -5.65
CA ARG A 223 29.36 18.68 -4.50
C ARG A 223 30.44 19.65 -4.97
N MET A 224 30.54 20.80 -4.31
CA MET A 224 31.68 21.68 -4.52
C MET A 224 32.94 21.04 -3.94
N LYS A 225 34.05 21.18 -4.68
CA LYS A 225 35.32 20.49 -4.38
C LYS A 225 35.88 20.80 -2.98
N VAL A 226 35.51 21.95 -2.40
CA VAL A 226 35.95 22.43 -1.08
C VAL A 226 35.47 21.52 0.07
N ASP A 227 34.36 20.79 -0.09
CA ASP A 227 33.77 19.96 0.98
C ASP A 227 34.36 18.54 1.08
N ILE A 228 35.06 18.06 0.05
CA ILE A 228 35.67 16.73 0.04
C ILE A 228 36.91 16.70 0.95
N GLU A 229 37.70 17.78 0.94
CA GLU A 229 38.94 17.89 1.72
C GLU A 229 38.67 18.03 3.23
N ARG A 230 37.60 18.77 3.62
CA ARG A 230 37.20 18.94 5.03
C ARG A 230 36.73 17.65 5.73
N LYS A 231 36.08 16.73 5.00
CA LYS A 231 35.63 15.45 5.57
C LYS A 231 36.75 14.42 5.65
N LEU A 232 37.69 14.44 4.70
CA LEU A 232 38.90 13.60 4.77
C LEU A 232 39.81 14.02 5.94
N SER A 233 39.92 15.32 6.24
CA SER A 233 40.67 15.80 7.41
C SER A 233 40.02 15.50 8.77
N HIS A 234 38.75 15.08 8.81
CA HIS A 234 38.05 14.72 10.06
C HIS A 234 37.90 13.21 10.25
N SER A 235 38.23 12.37 9.26
CA SER A 235 38.24 10.91 9.40
C SER A 235 39.63 10.34 9.68
N THR A 236 40.68 11.16 9.69
CA THR A 236 42.06 10.77 10.02
C THR A 236 42.45 11.05 11.48
N ASP A 237 41.57 11.67 12.27
CA ASP A 237 41.73 11.84 13.72
C ASP A 237 40.74 10.93 14.48
N ARG A 238 40.92 9.62 14.38
CA ARG A 238 40.51 8.61 15.39
C ARG A 238 41.39 7.37 15.30
#